data_AF-A0A919BAW2-F1
#
_entry.id   AF-A0A919BAW2-F1
#
_cell.length_a   1.000
_cell.length_b   1.000
_cell.length_c   1.000
_cell.angle_alpha   90.00
_cell.angle_beta   90.00
_cell.angle_gamma   90.00
#
_symmetry.space_group_name_H-M   'P 1'
#
loop_
_entity.id
_entity.type
_entity.pdbx_description
1 polymer ?
#
loop_
_entity_poly.entity_id
_entity_poly.type
_entity_poly.pdbx_seq_one_letter_code
_entity_poly.pdbx_strand_id
1 'polypeptide(L)'
;MARRRCRGPNCYKLLPEASTRGGRPQMYCSERCRARVRRSHEWYVRRVETKEARADATAEERHRLRSAVYAVAREARRLAAALDAEAAKPEYDQPAWWDRARPESGRPGAPYTRAALGLLEAAQEAVAIAVTADRTAGRPWAEIGEALGVSADTAARRYRPGDR
;
A
#
# COMPACT_ATOMS: atom_id res chain seq x y z
N MET A 1 21.20 54.27 11.70
CA MET A 1 20.24 53.14 11.66
C MET A 1 20.51 52.31 10.41
N ALA A 2 20.44 50.98 10.47
CA ALA A 2 20.78 50.13 9.31
C ALA A 2 19.65 50.10 8.26
N ARG A 3 19.95 50.55 7.03
CA ARG A 3 19.02 50.47 5.89
C ARG A 3 18.80 49.02 5.50
N ARG A 4 17.53 48.60 5.41
CA ARG A 4 17.16 47.23 5.00
C ARG A 4 17.05 47.13 3.47
N ARG A 5 17.36 45.96 2.92
CA ARG A 5 17.16 45.69 1.48
C ARG A 5 15.73 45.23 1.21
N CYS A 6 15.26 45.50 -0.01
CA CYS A 6 14.00 44.97 -0.52
C CYS A 6 13.99 43.43 -0.45
N ARG A 7 12.86 42.85 -0.02
CA ARG A 7 12.66 41.38 -0.02
C ARG A 7 12.20 40.82 -1.37
N GLY A 8 12.17 41.64 -2.42
CA GLY A 8 11.82 41.19 -3.77
C GLY A 8 12.89 40.24 -4.33
N PRO A 9 12.52 39.21 -5.10
CA PRO A 9 13.49 38.30 -5.71
C PRO A 9 14.43 39.09 -6.62
N ASN A 10 15.73 38.96 -6.41
CA ASN A 10 16.80 39.70 -7.11
C ASN A 10 16.66 41.23 -7.03
N CYS A 11 15.92 41.76 -6.06
CA CYS A 11 15.78 43.20 -5.84
C CYS A 11 16.72 43.64 -4.71
N TYR A 12 17.88 44.17 -5.07
CA TYR A 12 18.89 44.59 -4.09
C TYR A 12 18.72 46.04 -3.62
N LYS A 13 17.59 46.68 -3.93
CA LYS A 13 17.34 48.09 -3.63
C LYS A 13 17.25 48.31 -2.12
N LEU A 14 17.97 49.32 -1.61
CA LEU A 14 17.86 49.76 -0.23
C LEU A 14 16.53 50.49 -0.02
N LEU A 15 15.86 50.16 1.08
CA LEU A 15 14.60 50.77 1.47
C LEU A 15 14.85 52.03 2.31
N PRO A 16 13.95 53.02 2.24
CA PRO A 16 14.03 54.20 3.09
C PRO A 16 14.03 53.80 4.57
N GLU A 17 14.71 54.59 5.39
CA GLU A 17 14.76 54.38 6.84
C GLU A 17 13.36 54.52 7.42
N ALA A 18 13.01 53.65 8.36
CA ALA A 18 11.72 53.70 9.03
C ALA A 18 11.58 55.05 9.75
N SER A 19 10.43 55.71 9.60
CA SER A 19 10.22 57.02 10.21
C SER A 19 10.25 56.92 11.74
N THR A 20 10.77 57.95 12.39
CA THR A 20 10.82 58.05 13.87
C THR A 20 9.42 58.15 14.51
N ARG A 21 8.38 58.42 13.70
CA ARG A 21 6.98 58.56 14.15
C ARG A 21 6.24 57.23 14.34
N GLY A 22 6.93 56.10 14.24
CA GLY A 22 6.33 54.78 14.46
C GLY A 22 5.50 54.31 13.27
N GLY A 23 6.04 53.36 12.52
CA GLY A 23 5.35 52.67 11.43
C GLY A 23 6.07 51.37 11.10
N ARG A 24 5.34 50.37 10.58
CA ARG A 24 5.99 49.12 10.14
C ARG A 24 7.00 49.43 9.05
N PRO A 25 8.25 48.94 9.15
CA PRO A 25 9.24 49.16 8.12
C PRO A 25 8.75 48.60 6.79
N GLN A 26 8.87 49.40 5.73
CA GLN A 26 8.57 48.95 4.38
C GLN A 26 9.45 47.72 4.06
N MET A 27 8.85 46.67 3.49
CA MET A 27 9.56 45.42 3.16
C MET A 27 9.87 45.28 1.66
N TYR A 28 9.17 46.04 0.82
CA TYR A 28 9.25 45.97 -0.64
C TYR A 28 9.37 47.36 -1.23
N CYS A 29 10.25 47.53 -2.21
CA CYS A 29 10.45 48.83 -2.86
C CYS A 29 9.35 49.20 -3.86
N SER A 30 8.50 48.24 -4.24
CA SER A 30 7.37 48.45 -5.15
C SER A 30 6.34 47.33 -5.00
N GLU A 31 5.10 47.60 -5.41
CA GLU A 31 4.05 46.58 -5.52
C GLU A 31 4.45 45.48 -6.52
N ARG A 32 5.25 45.79 -7.55
CA ARG A 32 5.82 44.79 -8.45
C ARG A 32 6.70 43.77 -7.72
N CYS A 33 7.55 44.22 -6.79
CA CYS A 33 8.37 43.32 -5.97
C CYS A 33 7.50 42.48 -5.02
N ARG A 34 6.49 43.11 -4.39
CA ARG A 34 5.55 42.42 -3.52
C ARG A 34 4.73 41.35 -4.26
N ALA A 35 4.24 41.66 -5.46
CA ALA A 35 3.51 40.74 -6.31
C ALA A 35 4.39 39.58 -6.81
N ARG A 36 5.69 39.82 -7.04
CA ARG A 36 6.63 38.75 -7.42
C ARG A 36 6.87 37.77 -6.29
N VAL A 37 7.01 38.26 -5.06
CA VAL A 37 7.12 37.38 -3.87
C VAL A 37 5.83 36.59 -3.67
N ARG A 38 4.66 37.22 -3.77
CA ARG A 38 3.36 36.53 -3.68
C ARG A 38 3.24 35.40 -4.69
N ARG A 39 3.52 35.67 -5.97
CA ARG A 39 3.51 34.63 -7.02
C ARG A 39 4.51 33.50 -6.76
N SER A 40 5.70 33.81 -6.27
CA SER A 40 6.70 32.79 -5.92
C SER A 40 6.21 31.91 -4.77
N HIS A 41 5.58 32.51 -3.77
CA HIS A 41 5.01 31.78 -2.64
C HIS A 41 3.83 30.90 -3.07
N GLU A 42 2.89 31.45 -3.85
CA GLU A 42 1.75 30.68 -4.41
C GLU A 42 2.21 29.52 -5.31
N TRP A 43 3.29 29.71 -6.06
CA TRP A 43 3.87 28.62 -6.84
C TRP A 43 4.47 27.53 -5.94
N TYR A 44 5.19 27.93 -4.89
CA TYR A 44 5.76 26.99 -3.93
C TYR A 44 4.68 26.19 -3.20
N VAL A 45 3.64 26.87 -2.71
CA VAL A 45 2.49 26.25 -2.03
C VAL A 45 1.81 25.24 -2.96
N ARG A 46 1.43 25.64 -4.18
CA ARG A 46 0.82 24.72 -5.16
C ARG A 46 1.70 23.51 -5.46
N ARG A 47 3.02 23.69 -5.52
CA ARG A 47 3.96 22.60 -5.78
C ARG A 47 4.00 21.62 -4.61
N VAL A 48 3.95 22.11 -3.37
CA VAL A 48 3.90 21.26 -2.16
C VAL A 48 2.56 20.52 -2.11
N GLU A 49 1.43 21.22 -2.26
CA GLU A 49 0.09 20.61 -2.30
C GLU A 49 -0.01 19.53 -3.37
N THR A 50 0.52 19.77 -4.57
CA THR A 50 0.53 18.77 -5.65
C THR A 50 1.38 17.54 -5.29
N LYS A 51 2.49 17.73 -4.56
CA LYS A 51 3.33 16.61 -4.11
C LYS A 51 2.64 15.79 -3.03
N GLU A 52 2.03 16.45 -2.06
CA GLU A 52 1.27 15.81 -0.98
C GLU A 52 0.09 15.03 -1.56
N ALA A 53 -0.71 15.64 -2.43
CA ALA A 53 -1.83 14.96 -3.10
C ALA A 53 -1.38 13.72 -3.91
N ARG A 54 -0.21 13.77 -4.56
CA ARG A 54 0.36 12.60 -5.25
C ARG A 54 0.79 11.51 -4.26
N ALA A 55 1.36 11.89 -3.12
CA ALA A 55 1.76 10.94 -2.09
C ALA A 55 0.54 10.25 -1.47
N ASP A 56 -0.51 11.02 -1.17
CA ASP A 56 -1.77 10.50 -0.62
C ASP A 56 -2.47 9.56 -1.60
N ALA A 57 -2.60 9.97 -2.88
CA ALA A 57 -3.16 9.10 -3.92
C ALA A 57 -2.37 7.78 -4.08
N THR A 58 -1.04 7.85 -3.95
CA THR A 58 -0.18 6.65 -3.99
C THR A 58 -0.41 5.76 -2.75
N ALA A 59 -0.62 6.36 -1.58
CA ALA A 59 -0.91 5.64 -0.35
C ALA A 59 -2.28 4.96 -0.40
N GLU A 60 -3.31 5.65 -0.91
CA GLU A 60 -4.65 5.08 -1.15
C GLU A 60 -4.60 3.91 -2.12
N GLU A 61 -3.89 4.04 -3.25
CA GLU A 61 -3.78 2.97 -4.23
C GLU A 61 -3.05 1.75 -3.66
N ARG A 62 -1.98 1.96 -2.90
CA ARG A 62 -1.30 0.88 -2.17
C ARG A 62 -2.23 0.19 -1.18
N HIS A 63 -3.05 0.96 -0.46
CA HIS A 63 -4.02 0.39 0.46
C HIS A 63 -5.09 -0.44 -0.27
N ARG A 64 -5.62 0.06 -1.40
CA ARG A 64 -6.58 -0.68 -2.22
C ARG A 64 -6.02 -2.00 -2.73
N LEU A 65 -4.83 -1.97 -3.31
CA LEU A 65 -4.14 -3.17 -3.79
C LEU A 65 -3.89 -4.17 -2.66
N ARG A 66 -3.44 -3.68 -1.50
CA ARG A 66 -3.25 -4.50 -0.29
C ARG A 66 -4.55 -5.18 0.14
N SER A 67 -5.64 -4.43 0.25
CA SER A 67 -6.96 -4.96 0.61
C SER A 67 -7.47 -5.99 -0.40
N ALA A 68 -7.23 -5.78 -1.70
CA ALA A 68 -7.59 -6.74 -2.74
C ALA A 68 -6.79 -8.05 -2.60
N VAL A 69 -5.48 -7.98 -2.36
CA VAL A 69 -4.66 -9.19 -2.15
C VAL A 69 -5.11 -9.97 -0.91
N TYR A 70 -5.45 -9.27 0.19
CA TYR A 70 -5.98 -9.94 1.38
C TYR A 70 -7.34 -10.61 1.14
N ALA A 71 -8.21 -10.00 0.33
CA ALA A 71 -9.46 -10.64 -0.07
C ALA A 71 -9.21 -11.92 -0.86
N VAL A 72 -8.29 -11.89 -1.84
CA VAL A 72 -7.88 -13.08 -2.61
C VAL A 72 -7.29 -14.15 -1.70
N ALA A 73 -6.42 -13.77 -0.77
CA ALA A 73 -5.82 -14.68 0.21
C ALA A 73 -6.87 -15.41 1.05
N ARG A 74 -7.89 -14.67 1.51
CA ARG A 74 -8.98 -15.21 2.31
C ARG A 74 -9.82 -16.19 1.50
N GLU A 75 -10.21 -15.84 0.28
CA GLU A 75 -11.00 -16.75 -0.56
C GLU A 75 -10.20 -17.99 -0.97
N ALA A 76 -8.90 -17.86 -1.25
CA ALA A 76 -8.03 -19.01 -1.52
C ALA A 76 -7.94 -19.97 -0.32
N ARG A 77 -7.88 -19.44 0.92
CA ARG A 77 -7.91 -20.28 2.13
C ARG A 77 -9.26 -20.96 2.34
N ARG A 78 -10.37 -20.27 2.06
CA ARG A 78 -11.70 -20.88 2.10
C ARG A 78 -11.83 -22.00 1.08
N LEU A 79 -11.33 -21.79 -0.13
CA LEU A 79 -11.28 -22.80 -1.17
C LEU A 79 -10.44 -24.00 -0.73
N ALA A 80 -9.22 -23.77 -0.20
CA ALA A 80 -8.36 -24.83 0.32
C ALA A 80 -9.05 -25.64 1.44
N ALA A 81 -9.72 -24.97 2.38
CA ALA A 81 -10.45 -25.63 3.46
C ALA A 81 -11.67 -26.42 2.96
N ALA A 82 -12.40 -25.89 1.98
CA ALA A 82 -13.50 -26.61 1.35
C ALA A 82 -12.99 -27.85 0.61
N LEU A 83 -11.88 -27.70 -0.11
CA LEU A 83 -11.18 -28.78 -0.78
C LEU A 83 -10.70 -29.87 0.19
N ASP A 84 -10.09 -29.49 1.33
CA ASP A 84 -9.68 -30.45 2.37
C ASP A 84 -10.89 -31.14 3.03
N ALA A 85 -11.99 -30.41 3.22
CA ALA A 85 -13.24 -30.97 3.75
C ALA A 85 -13.87 -31.98 2.77
N GLU A 86 -13.85 -31.70 1.47
CA GLU A 86 -14.29 -32.65 0.43
C GLU A 86 -13.38 -33.89 0.39
N ALA A 87 -12.05 -33.71 0.49
CA ALA A 87 -11.09 -34.81 0.53
C ALA A 87 -11.26 -35.72 1.77
N ALA A 88 -11.74 -35.15 2.88
CA ALA A 88 -12.05 -35.90 4.09
C ALA A 88 -13.38 -36.67 4.03
N LYS A 89 -14.23 -36.43 3.01
CA LYS A 89 -15.50 -37.16 2.88
C LYS A 89 -15.24 -38.60 2.45
N PRO A 90 -16.00 -39.57 3.01
CA PRO A 90 -16.02 -40.92 2.50
C PRO A 90 -16.32 -40.94 1.00
N GLU A 91 -15.72 -41.89 0.29
CA GLU A 91 -15.75 -42.00 -1.18
C GLU A 91 -17.19 -42.02 -1.77
N TYR A 92 -18.19 -42.44 -0.97
CA TYR A 92 -19.60 -42.50 -1.36
C TYR A 92 -20.36 -41.16 -1.25
N ASP A 93 -19.85 -40.18 -0.50
CA ASP A 93 -20.48 -38.86 -0.27
C ASP A 93 -19.90 -37.75 -1.17
N GLN A 94 -18.87 -38.08 -1.95
CA GLN A 94 -18.24 -37.14 -2.88
C GLN A 94 -19.12 -37.03 -4.15
N PRO A 95 -19.52 -35.81 -4.56
CA PRO A 95 -20.38 -35.60 -5.72
C PRO A 95 -19.74 -36.24 -6.95
N ALA A 96 -20.54 -36.91 -7.78
CA ALA A 96 -20.09 -37.81 -8.84
C ALA A 96 -19.31 -37.09 -9.96
N TRP A 97 -18.04 -36.76 -9.72
CA TRP A 97 -17.11 -36.36 -10.76
C TRP A 97 -16.53 -37.58 -11.52
N TRP A 98 -16.89 -38.80 -11.08
CA TRP A 98 -16.53 -40.11 -11.63
C TRP A 98 -17.24 -40.49 -12.94
N ASP A 99 -18.30 -39.78 -13.33
CA ASP A 99 -19.13 -40.16 -14.50
C ASP A 99 -18.43 -39.98 -15.86
N ARG A 100 -17.16 -39.56 -15.87
CA ARG A 100 -16.28 -39.70 -17.04
C ARG A 100 -15.27 -40.82 -16.81
N ALA A 101 -15.67 -42.00 -17.27
CA ALA A 101 -14.89 -43.23 -17.36
C ALA A 101 -14.42 -43.80 -16.02
N ARG A 102 -15.09 -44.90 -15.64
CA ARG A 102 -14.75 -45.83 -14.55
C ARG A 102 -13.22 -45.90 -14.31
N PRO A 103 -12.72 -45.51 -13.13
CA PRO A 103 -11.34 -45.77 -12.79
C PRO A 103 -11.13 -47.29 -12.74
N GLU A 104 -10.13 -47.78 -13.46
CA GLU A 104 -9.67 -49.17 -13.35
C GLU A 104 -9.39 -49.49 -11.88
N SER A 105 -9.87 -50.66 -11.45
CA SER A 105 -9.71 -51.22 -10.10
C SER A 105 -8.28 -51.06 -9.59
N GLY A 106 -8.07 -50.22 -8.57
CA GLY A 106 -6.80 -50.04 -7.89
C GLY A 106 -6.17 -48.65 -7.94
N ARG A 107 -6.83 -47.62 -8.52
CA ARG A 107 -6.34 -46.23 -8.44
C ARG A 107 -7.07 -45.43 -7.36
N PRO A 108 -6.35 -44.72 -6.48
CA PRO A 108 -6.97 -43.83 -5.50
C PRO A 108 -7.85 -42.80 -6.23
N GLY A 109 -9.10 -42.64 -5.76
CA GLY A 109 -10.01 -41.60 -6.24
C GLY A 109 -9.29 -40.25 -6.30
N ALA A 110 -9.27 -39.65 -7.49
CA ALA A 110 -8.42 -38.53 -7.85
C ALA A 110 -8.45 -37.40 -6.80
N PRO A 111 -7.32 -37.15 -6.11
CA PRO A 111 -7.13 -35.91 -5.39
C PRO A 111 -7.19 -34.74 -6.38
N TYR A 112 -7.54 -33.55 -5.89
CA TYR A 112 -7.57 -32.25 -6.57
C TYR A 112 -7.17 -32.23 -8.05
N THR A 113 -8.04 -31.70 -8.92
CA THR A 113 -7.63 -31.48 -10.33
C THR A 113 -6.33 -30.67 -10.38
N ARG A 114 -5.42 -31.00 -11.31
CA ARG A 114 -4.13 -30.26 -11.47
C ARG A 114 -4.31 -28.74 -11.54
N ALA A 115 -5.43 -28.28 -12.10
CA ALA A 115 -5.79 -26.87 -12.16
C ALA A 115 -6.09 -26.26 -10.78
N ALA A 116 -6.77 -26.98 -9.89
CA ALA A 116 -7.05 -26.54 -8.53
C ALA A 116 -5.76 -26.43 -7.69
N LEU A 117 -4.84 -27.39 -7.86
CA LEU A 117 -3.51 -27.34 -7.22
C LEU A 117 -2.71 -26.13 -7.70
N GLY A 118 -2.67 -25.88 -9.01
CA GLY A 118 -1.97 -24.71 -9.57
C GLY A 118 -2.55 -23.38 -9.09
N LEU A 119 -3.87 -23.29 -8.91
CA LEU A 119 -4.52 -22.10 -8.37
C LEU A 119 -4.19 -21.88 -6.88
N LEU A 120 -4.10 -22.96 -6.11
CA LEU A 120 -3.68 -22.89 -4.71
C LEU A 120 -2.24 -22.42 -4.55
N GLU A 121 -1.32 -22.96 -5.37
CA GLU A 121 0.09 -22.55 -5.39
C GLU A 121 0.24 -21.06 -5.73
N ALA A 122 -0.42 -20.61 -6.80
CA ALA A 122 -0.39 -19.19 -7.20
C ALA A 122 -0.94 -18.26 -6.12
N ALA A 123 -2.01 -18.68 -5.43
CA ALA A 123 -2.56 -17.89 -4.33
C ALA A 123 -1.61 -17.83 -3.12
N GLN A 124 -0.94 -18.94 -2.78
CA GLN A 124 0.04 -18.96 -1.70
C GLN A 124 1.25 -18.07 -1.99
N GLU A 125 1.73 -18.07 -3.24
CA GLU A 125 2.82 -17.21 -3.70
C GLU A 125 2.45 -15.73 -3.62
N ALA A 126 1.26 -15.35 -4.11
CA ALA A 126 0.76 -13.97 -4.02
C ALA A 126 0.69 -13.47 -2.57
N VAL A 127 0.24 -14.33 -1.63
CA VAL A 127 0.22 -14.01 -0.20
C VAL A 127 1.63 -13.82 0.35
N ALA A 128 2.58 -14.69 0.00
CA ALA A 128 3.95 -14.57 0.45
C ALA A 128 4.61 -13.26 -0.01
N ILE A 129 4.36 -12.85 -1.26
CA ILE A 129 4.83 -11.57 -1.81
C ILE A 129 4.25 -10.39 -1.02
N ALA A 130 2.93 -10.40 -0.75
CA ALA A 130 2.28 -9.33 0.00
C ALA A 130 2.76 -9.24 1.44
N VAL A 131 2.96 -10.37 2.12
CA VAL A 131 3.53 -10.41 3.46
C VAL A 131 4.97 -9.85 3.46
N THR A 132 5.77 -10.22 2.46
CA THR A 132 7.14 -9.70 2.31
C THR A 132 7.13 -8.17 2.14
N ALA A 133 6.24 -7.64 1.31
CA ALA A 133 6.07 -6.20 1.13
C ALA A 133 5.62 -5.48 2.42
N ASP A 134 4.68 -6.07 3.18
CA ASP A 134 4.26 -5.51 4.46
C ASP A 134 5.40 -5.52 5.49
N ARG A 135 6.22 -6.58 5.49
CA ARG A 135 7.40 -6.68 6.36
C ARG A 135 8.48 -5.67 5.99
N THR A 136 8.76 -5.44 4.71
CA THR A 136 9.72 -4.39 4.27
C THR A 136 9.19 -2.98 4.55
N ALA A 137 7.87 -2.79 4.55
CA ALA A 137 7.21 -1.56 4.99
C ALA A 137 7.19 -1.39 6.53
N GLY A 138 7.75 -2.33 7.30
CA GLY A 138 7.86 -2.24 8.75
C GLY A 138 6.58 -2.62 9.51
N ARG A 139 5.58 -3.23 8.84
CA ARG A 139 4.31 -3.61 9.48
C ARG A 139 4.53 -4.71 10.52
N PRO A 140 3.93 -4.61 11.72
CA PRO A 140 4.07 -5.64 12.75
C PRO A 140 3.32 -6.91 12.34
N TRP A 141 3.79 -8.06 12.85
CA TRP A 141 3.15 -9.36 12.60
C TRP A 141 1.70 -9.44 13.11
N ALA A 142 1.34 -8.62 14.11
CA ALA A 142 -0.04 -8.53 14.58
C ALA A 142 -1.00 -8.04 13.50
N GLU A 143 -0.68 -6.94 12.82
CA GLU A 143 -1.49 -6.39 11.72
C GLU A 143 -1.57 -7.35 10.52
N ILE A 144 -0.45 -8.02 10.20
CA ILE A 144 -0.41 -9.02 9.12
C ILE A 144 -1.25 -10.24 9.49
N GLY A 145 -1.15 -10.72 10.73
CA GLY A 145 -1.93 -11.86 11.23
C GLY A 145 -3.44 -11.58 11.18
N GLU A 146 -3.86 -10.41 11.66
CA GLU A 146 -5.25 -9.97 11.61
C GLU A 146 -5.80 -9.97 10.17
N ALA A 147 -5.06 -9.37 9.22
CA ALA A 147 -5.47 -9.33 7.81
C ALA A 147 -5.55 -10.72 7.16
N LEU A 148 -4.74 -11.67 7.64
CA LEU A 148 -4.77 -13.07 7.22
C LEU A 148 -5.77 -13.94 8.02
N GLY A 149 -6.43 -13.40 9.05
CA GLY A 149 -7.31 -14.15 9.93
C GLY A 149 -6.59 -15.23 10.76
N VAL A 150 -5.33 -15.00 11.14
CA VAL A 150 -4.51 -15.92 11.95
C VAL A 150 -3.78 -15.17 13.06
N SER A 151 -3.26 -15.90 14.06
CA SER A 151 -2.43 -15.26 15.08
C SER A 151 -1.14 -14.67 14.50
N ALA A 152 -0.60 -13.63 15.14
CA ALA A 152 0.67 -13.02 14.77
C ALA A 152 1.82 -14.05 14.70
N ASP A 153 1.85 -14.97 15.66
CA ASP A 153 2.82 -16.05 15.77
C ASP A 153 2.69 -17.06 14.63
N THR A 154 1.47 -17.36 14.20
CA THR A 154 1.21 -18.23 13.05
C THR A 154 1.68 -17.56 11.75
N ALA A 155 1.41 -16.26 11.59
CA ALA A 155 1.86 -15.50 10.42
C ALA A 155 3.39 -15.41 10.38
N ALA A 156 4.02 -15.09 11.51
CA ALA A 156 5.48 -15.01 11.62
C ALA A 156 6.15 -16.34 11.31
N ARG A 157 5.66 -17.47 11.84
CA ARG A 157 6.22 -18.80 11.54
C ARG A 157 6.09 -19.19 10.08
N ARG A 158 4.97 -18.88 9.43
CA ARG A 158 4.72 -19.28 8.03
C ARG A 158 5.47 -18.45 7.00
N TYR A 159 5.74 -17.19 7.30
CA TYR A 159 6.22 -16.23 6.30
C TYR A 159 7.49 -15.47 6.73
N ARG A 160 8.16 -15.87 7.81
CA ARG A 160 9.50 -15.35 8.12
C ARG A 160 10.47 -15.75 7.00
N PRO A 161 11.26 -14.82 6.45
CA PRO A 161 12.39 -15.18 5.62
C PRO A 161 13.48 -15.78 6.54
N GLY A 162 13.57 -17.11 6.52
CA GLY A 162 14.49 -17.91 7.34
C GLY A 162 13.80 -19.23 7.69
N ASP A 163 14.21 -20.30 7.00
CA ASP A 163 13.75 -21.71 7.07
C ASP A 163 13.02 -22.25 5.83
N ARG A 164 13.45 -21.83 4.63
CA ARG A 164 13.38 -22.64 3.40
C ARG A 164 14.71 -22.57 2.67
#